data_AF-X0BRZ4-F1
#
_entry.id   AF-X0BRZ4-F1
#
_cell.length_a   1.000
_cell.length_b   1.000
_cell.length_c   1.000
_cell.angle_alpha   90.00
_cell.angle_beta   90.00
_cell.angle_gamma   90.00
#
_symmetry.space_group_name_H-M   'P 1'
#
loop_
_entity.id
_entity.type
_entity.pdbx_description
1 polymer ?
#
loop_
_entity_poly.entity_id
_entity_poly.type
_entity_poly.pdbx_seq_one_letter_code
_entity_poly.pdbx_strand_id
1 'polypeptide(L)'
;MTSCPRFSRKVSECESIIAYEFNSKSLCAQALNTAAGAMSVCVLDSSLKQMPKNNRLAVYGDAAAAAHLCSLWIKRGLPKHCWTTLRRDLISNDNLARVGRGHGLHKGFNMNGGTTRVSSGMVATAVEAILGAVEIYDCRDTLARVM
;
A
#
# COMPACT_ATOMS: atom_id res chain seq x y z
N MET A 1 -9.84 -6.00 19.02
CA MET A 1 -9.45 -6.62 17.74
C MET A 1 -10.68 -7.21 17.09
N THR A 2 -11.25 -6.51 16.11
CA THR A 2 -12.32 -7.05 15.25
C THR A 2 -11.76 -7.25 13.86
N SER A 3 -11.16 -8.42 13.63
CA SER A 3 -10.69 -8.79 12.30
C SER A 3 -11.91 -9.12 11.45
N CYS A 4 -12.20 -8.32 10.43
CA CYS A 4 -13.12 -8.78 9.39
C CYS A 4 -12.53 -10.06 8.78
N PRO A 5 -13.23 -11.21 8.79
CA PRO A 5 -12.70 -12.47 8.30
C PRO A 5 -12.20 -12.38 6.86
N ARG A 6 -12.90 -11.60 6.01
CA ARG A 6 -12.54 -11.36 4.60
C ARG A 6 -11.17 -10.69 4.42
N PHE A 7 -10.76 -9.84 5.36
CA PHE A 7 -9.49 -9.12 5.29
C PHE A 7 -8.41 -9.73 6.19
N SER A 8 -8.78 -10.49 7.22
CA SER A 8 -7.84 -11.07 8.20
C SER A 8 -6.65 -11.78 7.54
N ARG A 9 -6.91 -12.78 6.69
CA ARG A 9 -5.87 -13.53 5.98
C ARG A 9 -5.02 -12.65 5.07
N LYS A 10 -5.67 -11.71 4.36
CA LYS A 10 -5.01 -10.80 3.40
C LYS A 10 -4.07 -9.83 4.12
N VAL A 11 -4.47 -9.34 5.29
CA VAL A 11 -3.64 -8.49 6.14
C VAL A 11 -2.45 -9.29 6.63
N SER A 12 -2.63 -10.48 7.19
CA SER A 12 -1.52 -11.32 7.65
C SER A 12 -0.53 -11.69 6.55
N GLU A 13 -1.03 -12.01 5.35
CA GLU A 13 -0.19 -12.26 4.17
C GLU A 13 0.62 -11.00 3.80
N CYS A 14 -0.02 -9.84 3.76
CA CYS A 14 0.65 -8.57 3.47
C CYS A 14 1.74 -8.26 4.50
N GLU A 15 1.42 -8.34 5.79
CA GLU A 15 2.34 -8.08 6.90
C GLU A 15 3.57 -8.98 6.84
N SER A 16 3.38 -10.26 6.50
CA SER A 16 4.48 -11.20 6.31
C SER A 16 5.35 -10.84 5.10
N ILE A 17 4.73 -10.39 4.00
CA ILE A 17 5.45 -10.00 2.78
C ILE A 17 6.33 -8.78 3.01
N ILE A 18 5.81 -7.77 3.71
CA ILE A 18 6.53 -6.51 3.96
C ILE A 18 7.34 -6.53 5.26
N ALA A 19 7.35 -7.65 5.99
CA ALA A 19 7.99 -7.82 7.29
C ALA A 19 7.65 -6.69 8.29
N TYR A 20 6.40 -6.22 8.27
CA TYR A 20 5.90 -5.15 9.12
C TYR A 20 4.51 -5.49 9.64
N GLU A 21 4.32 -5.38 10.95
CA GLU A 21 3.03 -5.59 11.59
C GLU A 21 2.31 -4.26 11.79
N PHE A 22 1.13 -4.10 11.17
CA PHE A 22 0.32 -2.90 11.36
C PHE A 22 -0.33 -2.90 12.74
N ASN A 23 -0.10 -1.81 13.49
CA ASN A 23 -0.85 -1.48 14.69
C ASN A 23 -2.37 -1.44 14.42
N SER A 24 -2.75 -0.93 13.24
CA SER A 24 -4.14 -0.92 12.78
C SER A 24 -4.34 -1.81 11.55
N LYS A 25 -4.86 -3.01 11.80
CA LYS A 25 -5.22 -3.98 10.76
C LYS A 25 -6.26 -3.42 9.77
N SER A 26 -7.07 -2.44 10.18
CA SER A 26 -8.06 -1.80 9.30
C SER A 26 -7.42 -0.91 8.23
N LEU A 27 -6.27 -0.28 8.51
CA LEU A 27 -5.52 0.46 7.49
C LEU A 27 -4.89 -0.47 6.46
N CYS A 28 -4.29 -1.58 6.89
CA CYS A 28 -3.78 -2.59 5.96
C CYS A 28 -4.92 -3.15 5.09
N ALA A 29 -6.07 -3.44 5.72
CA ALA A 29 -7.26 -3.88 4.99
C ALA A 29 -7.75 -2.83 3.96
N GLN A 30 -7.72 -1.54 4.31
CA GLN A 30 -8.06 -0.46 3.40
C GLN A 30 -7.06 -0.36 2.23
N ALA A 31 -5.75 -0.50 2.50
CA ALA A 31 -4.72 -0.47 1.48
C ALA A 31 -4.86 -1.60 0.45
N LEU A 32 -5.31 -2.78 0.91
CA LEU A 32 -5.57 -3.95 0.07
C LEU A 32 -6.95 -3.92 -0.60
N ASN A 33 -7.81 -2.95 -0.28
CA ASN A 33 -9.17 -2.89 -0.82
C ASN A 33 -9.25 -2.10 -2.13
N THR A 34 -9.42 -2.82 -3.24
CA THR A 34 -9.70 -2.23 -4.57
C THR A 34 -11.19 -2.28 -4.91
N ALA A 35 -11.98 -3.00 -4.12
CA ALA A 35 -13.42 -3.22 -4.33
C ALA A 35 -14.29 -2.04 -3.87
N ALA A 36 -15.53 -2.02 -4.35
CA ALA A 36 -16.59 -1.11 -3.91
C ALA A 36 -17.91 -1.85 -3.69
N GLY A 37 -18.93 -1.10 -3.24
CA GLY A 37 -20.27 -1.61 -3.01
C GLY A 37 -20.29 -2.79 -2.03
N ALA A 38 -21.11 -3.80 -2.32
CA ALA A 38 -21.26 -4.98 -1.47
C ALA A 38 -19.94 -5.75 -1.23
N MET A 39 -19.00 -5.68 -2.17
CA MET A 39 -17.71 -6.39 -2.06
C MET A 39 -16.73 -5.70 -1.12
N SER A 40 -16.95 -4.42 -0.79
CA SER A 40 -16.16 -3.70 0.21
C SER A 40 -16.79 -3.67 1.60
N VAL A 41 -18.00 -4.21 1.78
CA VAL A 41 -18.63 -4.32 3.11
C VAL A 41 -17.95 -5.40 3.94
N CYS A 42 -17.69 -5.06 5.20
CA CYS A 42 -17.07 -5.91 6.21
C CYS A 42 -17.68 -5.63 7.59
N VAL A 43 -17.66 -6.64 8.46
CA VAL A 43 -18.00 -6.43 9.87
C VAL A 43 -16.75 -5.96 10.60
N LEU A 44 -16.84 -4.76 11.19
CA LEU A 44 -15.83 -4.14 12.03
C LEU A 44 -16.51 -3.66 13.31
N ASP A 45 -15.99 -4.05 14.47
CA ASP A 45 -16.53 -3.68 15.79
C ASP A 45 -18.02 -4.01 15.93
N SER A 46 -18.41 -5.22 15.52
CA SER A 46 -19.81 -5.70 15.56
C SER A 46 -20.79 -4.89 14.71
N SER A 47 -20.30 -4.06 13.79
CA SER A 47 -21.11 -3.25 12.87
C SER A 47 -20.71 -3.47 11.42
N LEU A 48 -21.68 -3.41 10.50
CA LEU A 48 -21.39 -3.43 9.07
C LEU A 48 -20.81 -2.09 8.65
N LYS A 49 -19.55 -2.10 8.20
CA LYS A 49 -18.87 -0.92 7.66
C LYS A 49 -18.44 -1.18 6.23
N GLN A 50 -18.49 -0.13 5.43
CA GLN A 50 -17.94 -0.17 4.09
C GLN A 50 -16.46 0.20 4.14
N MET A 51 -15.60 -0.74 3.73
CA MET A 51 -14.17 -0.47 3.60
C MET A 51 -13.95 0.53 2.45
N PRO A 52 -13.27 1.66 2.68
CA PRO A 52 -12.94 2.60 1.61
C PRO A 52 -12.01 1.96 0.58
N LYS A 53 -12.00 2.49 -0.64
CA LYS A 53 -10.96 2.14 -1.61
C LYS A 53 -9.60 2.68 -1.17
N ASN A 54 -8.56 2.02 -1.64
CA ASN A 54 -7.18 2.35 -1.34
C ASN A 54 -6.67 3.67 -1.96
N ASN A 55 -7.39 4.29 -2.90
CA ASN A 55 -6.94 5.48 -3.64
C ASN A 55 -6.41 6.63 -2.77
N ARG A 56 -7.09 6.94 -1.65
CA ARG A 56 -6.65 8.05 -0.77
C ARG A 56 -5.33 7.72 -0.05
N LEU A 57 -5.17 6.48 0.37
CA LEU A 57 -3.92 6.01 0.97
C LEU A 57 -2.80 5.98 -0.07
N ALA A 58 -3.11 5.59 -1.30
CA ALA A 58 -2.14 5.57 -2.40
C ALA A 58 -1.57 6.95 -2.68
N VAL A 59 -2.44 7.97 -2.83
CA VAL A 59 -1.99 9.36 -3.01
C VAL A 59 -1.10 9.83 -1.86
N TYR A 60 -1.45 9.49 -0.63
CA TYR A 60 -0.63 9.84 0.53
C TYR A 60 0.72 9.11 0.52
N GLY A 61 0.74 7.82 0.23
CA GLY A 61 1.95 7.00 0.19
C GLY A 61 2.91 7.38 -0.93
N ASP A 62 2.43 7.71 -2.13
CA ASP A 62 3.28 8.23 -3.21
C ASP A 62 3.98 9.53 -2.77
N ALA A 63 3.23 10.45 -2.16
CA ALA A 63 3.79 11.70 -1.65
C ALA A 63 4.82 11.46 -0.53
N ALA A 64 4.54 10.53 0.39
CA ALA A 64 5.44 10.17 1.47
C ALA A 64 6.74 9.52 0.95
N ALA A 65 6.62 8.55 0.04
CA ALA A 65 7.76 7.88 -0.58
C ALA A 65 8.64 8.86 -1.37
N ALA A 66 8.01 9.79 -2.12
CA ALA A 66 8.73 10.84 -2.82
C ALA A 66 9.46 11.77 -1.83
N ALA A 67 8.82 12.18 -0.74
CA ALA A 67 9.44 13.02 0.28
C ALA A 67 10.64 12.31 0.95
N HIS A 68 10.51 11.02 1.23
CA HIS A 68 11.58 10.20 1.80
C HIS A 68 12.79 10.10 0.86
N LEU A 69 12.57 9.73 -0.41
CA LEU A 69 13.64 9.65 -1.41
C LEU A 69 14.29 11.02 -1.66
N CYS A 70 13.49 12.09 -1.64
CA CYS A 70 14.00 13.46 -1.76
C CYS A 70 14.90 13.83 -0.58
N SER A 71 14.53 13.43 0.65
CA SER A 71 15.38 13.62 1.84
C SER A 71 16.71 12.88 1.70
N LEU A 72 16.71 11.63 1.22
CA LEU A 72 17.93 10.87 0.96
C LEU A 72 18.81 11.52 -0.12
N TRP A 73 18.18 12.01 -1.19
CA TRP A 73 18.85 12.73 -2.27
C TRP A 73 19.57 13.98 -1.76
N ILE A 74 18.90 14.80 -0.94
CA ILE A 74 19.48 15.99 -0.29
C ILE A 74 20.62 15.59 0.66
N LYS A 75 20.39 14.64 1.57
CA LYS A 75 21.37 14.19 2.57
C LYS A 75 22.67 13.67 1.92
N ARG A 76 22.57 13.07 0.74
CA ARG A 76 23.72 12.55 -0.01
C ARG A 76 24.37 13.59 -0.92
N GLY A 77 23.86 14.83 -0.99
CA GLY A 77 24.42 15.89 -1.83
C GLY A 77 24.41 15.56 -3.32
N LEU A 78 23.42 14.79 -3.77
CA LEU A 78 23.40 14.28 -5.14
C LEU A 78 22.96 15.37 -6.14
N PRO A 79 23.45 15.35 -7.39
CA PRO A 79 23.00 16.26 -8.43
C PRO A 79 21.51 16.15 -8.75
N LYS A 80 20.91 17.22 -9.31
CA LYS A 80 19.49 17.26 -9.69
C LYS A 80 19.06 16.13 -10.64
N HIS A 81 19.88 15.73 -11.59
CA HIS A 81 19.53 14.65 -12.53
C HIS A 81 19.38 13.28 -11.83
N CYS A 82 20.08 13.07 -10.71
CA CYS A 82 19.91 11.88 -9.89
C CYS A 82 18.52 11.83 -9.26
N TRP A 83 17.92 12.97 -8.86
CA TRP A 83 16.55 12.99 -8.34
C TRP A 83 15.53 12.48 -9.37
N THR A 84 15.58 12.99 -10.60
CA THR A 84 14.69 12.54 -11.68
C THR A 84 14.81 11.04 -11.92
N THR A 85 16.06 10.53 -11.89
CA THR A 85 16.35 9.11 -12.09
C THR A 85 15.84 8.27 -10.91
N LEU A 86 16.15 8.65 -9.66
CA LEU A 86 15.69 7.97 -8.45
C LEU A 86 14.15 7.90 -8.39
N ARG A 87 13.48 9.02 -8.64
CA ARG A 87 12.01 9.07 -8.64
C ARG A 87 11.43 8.13 -9.70
N ARG A 88 11.95 8.19 -10.93
CA ARG A 88 11.48 7.34 -12.04
C ARG A 88 11.75 5.87 -11.78
N ASP A 89 12.92 5.52 -11.26
CA ASP A 89 13.35 4.12 -11.20
C ASP A 89 12.79 3.40 -9.96
N LEU A 90 12.57 4.13 -8.86
CA LEU A 90 12.12 3.54 -7.59
C LEU A 90 10.62 3.64 -7.37
N ILE A 91 10.00 4.79 -7.66
CA ILE A 91 8.58 5.04 -7.34
C ILE A 91 7.71 5.26 -8.58
N SER A 92 8.15 4.81 -9.76
CA SER A 92 7.23 4.73 -10.90
C SER A 92 6.24 3.57 -10.74
N ASN A 93 5.04 3.75 -11.28
CA ASN A 93 4.01 2.70 -11.31
C ASN A 93 4.53 1.39 -11.91
N ASP A 94 5.38 1.44 -12.94
CA ASP A 94 5.95 0.24 -13.55
C ASP A 94 6.86 -0.51 -12.58
N ASN A 95 7.74 0.21 -11.87
CA ASN A 95 8.59 -0.40 -10.86
C ASN A 95 7.77 -0.94 -9.68
N LEU A 96 6.84 -0.15 -9.15
CA LEU A 96 5.99 -0.54 -8.03
C LEU A 96 5.12 -1.76 -8.39
N ALA A 97 4.59 -1.82 -9.60
CA ALA A 97 3.85 -2.98 -10.08
C ALA A 97 4.74 -4.22 -10.19
N ARG A 98 5.97 -4.07 -10.71
CA ARG A 98 6.95 -5.17 -10.82
C ARG A 98 7.32 -5.70 -9.44
N VAL A 99 7.70 -4.83 -8.52
CA VAL A 99 8.07 -5.18 -7.13
C VAL A 99 6.88 -5.84 -6.43
N GLY A 100 5.70 -5.21 -6.46
CA GLY A 100 4.52 -5.77 -5.80
C GLY A 100 4.07 -7.12 -6.37
N ARG A 101 4.28 -7.38 -7.67
CA ARG A 101 4.05 -8.70 -8.25
C ARG A 101 5.10 -9.71 -7.82
N GLY A 102 6.38 -9.33 -7.82
CA GLY A 102 7.50 -10.17 -7.40
C GLY A 102 7.32 -10.67 -5.97
N HIS A 103 6.80 -9.83 -5.09
CA HIS A 103 6.48 -10.17 -3.70
C HIS A 103 5.11 -10.85 -3.50
N GLY A 104 4.32 -11.03 -4.57
CA GLY A 104 3.03 -11.72 -4.48
C GLY A 104 1.87 -10.89 -3.94
N LEU A 105 2.03 -9.59 -3.69
CA LEU A 105 1.01 -8.71 -3.07
C LEU A 105 -0.32 -8.70 -3.83
N HIS A 106 -0.27 -8.83 -5.15
CA HIS A 106 -1.45 -8.90 -6.01
C HIS A 106 -2.45 -10.02 -5.64
N LYS A 107 -2.00 -11.07 -4.94
CA LYS A 107 -2.87 -12.18 -4.48
C LYS A 107 -3.72 -11.80 -3.27
N GLY A 108 -3.27 -10.81 -2.50
CA GLY A 108 -3.94 -10.33 -1.28
C GLY A 108 -5.02 -9.29 -1.51
N PHE A 109 -5.33 -8.90 -2.75
CA PHE A 109 -6.27 -7.80 -3.01
C PHE A 109 -7.73 -8.20 -2.78
N ASN A 110 -8.52 -7.30 -2.20
CA ASN A 110 -9.97 -7.41 -2.21
C ASN A 110 -10.54 -6.73 -3.45
N MET A 111 -11.06 -7.54 -4.38
CA MET A 111 -11.52 -7.11 -5.70
C MET A 111 -13.04 -7.18 -5.83
N ASN A 112 -13.59 -6.47 -6.82
CA ASN A 112 -15.00 -6.64 -7.18
C ASN A 112 -15.23 -8.04 -7.78
N GLY A 113 -16.44 -8.59 -7.61
CA GLY A 113 -16.76 -9.95 -8.05
C GLY A 113 -16.58 -10.20 -9.56
N GLY A 114 -16.71 -9.16 -10.39
CA GLY A 114 -16.47 -9.24 -11.84
C GLY A 114 -15.02 -8.98 -12.27
N THR A 115 -14.12 -8.63 -11.36
CA THR A 115 -12.71 -8.35 -11.70
C THR A 115 -11.90 -9.64 -11.64
N THR A 116 -11.53 -10.17 -12.80
CA THR A 116 -10.82 -11.45 -12.95
C THR A 116 -9.31 -11.29 -13.14
N ARG A 117 -8.84 -10.08 -13.47
CA ARG A 117 -7.42 -9.77 -13.72
C ARG A 117 -6.98 -8.56 -12.92
N VAL A 118 -5.85 -8.70 -12.22
CA VAL A 118 -5.17 -7.60 -11.54
C VAL A 118 -4.26 -6.87 -12.53
N SER A 119 -4.58 -5.61 -12.86
CA SER A 119 -3.75 -4.79 -13.74
C SER A 119 -2.49 -4.30 -13.02
N SER A 120 -1.45 -3.90 -13.77
CA SER A 120 -0.23 -3.34 -13.16
C SER A 120 -0.50 -2.06 -12.38
N GLY A 121 -1.40 -1.21 -12.87
CA GLY A 121 -1.85 -0.02 -12.14
C GLY A 121 -2.49 -0.35 -10.80
N MET A 122 -3.32 -1.41 -10.72
CA MET A 122 -3.89 -1.85 -9.43
C MET A 122 -2.82 -2.29 -8.44
N VAL A 123 -1.76 -2.96 -8.90
CA VAL A 123 -0.65 -3.37 -8.05
C VAL A 123 0.13 -2.16 -7.56
N ALA A 124 0.50 -1.24 -8.45
CA ALA A 124 1.21 -0.01 -8.10
C ALA A 124 0.44 0.79 -7.04
N THR A 125 -0.85 1.07 -7.29
CA THR A 125 -1.72 1.80 -6.36
C THR A 125 -1.85 1.10 -5.00
N ALA A 126 -1.89 -0.23 -4.97
CA ALA A 126 -1.91 -0.95 -3.70
C ALA A 126 -0.59 -0.84 -2.94
N VAL A 127 0.56 -0.89 -3.62
CA VAL A 127 1.88 -0.68 -3.00
C VAL A 127 1.98 0.73 -2.43
N GLU A 128 1.59 1.75 -3.19
CA GLU A 128 1.51 3.13 -2.70
C GLU A 128 0.60 3.22 -1.47
N ALA A 129 -0.56 2.55 -1.49
CA ALA A 129 -1.47 2.57 -0.35
C ALA A 129 -0.93 1.86 0.89
N ILE A 130 -0.15 0.80 0.72
CA ILE A 130 0.55 0.11 1.83
C ILE A 130 1.58 1.07 2.43
N LEU A 131 2.39 1.73 1.61
CA LEU A 131 3.35 2.75 2.07
C LEU A 131 2.65 3.89 2.82
N GLY A 132 1.51 4.36 2.30
CA GLY A 132 0.71 5.37 2.97
C GLY A 132 0.12 4.90 4.30
N ALA A 133 -0.33 3.64 4.38
CA ALA A 133 -0.81 3.05 5.62
C ALA A 133 0.30 2.92 6.69
N VAL A 134 1.52 2.61 6.27
CA VAL A 134 2.69 2.55 7.16
C VAL A 134 3.01 3.94 7.71
N GLU A 135 3.13 4.94 6.85
CA GLU A 135 3.48 6.32 7.24
C GLU A 135 2.42 6.98 8.15
N ILE A 136 1.13 6.68 7.98
CA ILE A 136 0.07 7.27 8.83
C ILE A 136 0.19 6.82 10.29
N TYR A 137 0.63 5.59 10.54
CA TYR A 137 0.68 5.04 11.90
C TYR A 137 2.04 5.17 12.57
N ASP A 138 3.11 5.25 11.79
CA ASP A 138 4.47 5.22 12.31
C ASP A 138 5.27 6.41 11.75
N CYS A 139 5.77 7.27 12.64
CA CYS A 139 6.48 8.49 12.27
C CYS A 139 7.69 8.16 11.37
N ARG A 140 7.80 8.78 10.16
CA ARG A 140 8.88 8.82 9.12
C ARG A 140 9.97 7.73 9.02
N ASP A 141 10.48 7.16 10.12
CA ASP A 141 11.57 6.19 10.16
C ASP A 141 11.15 4.78 9.71
N THR A 142 9.86 4.42 9.83
CA THR A 142 9.38 3.07 9.44
C THR A 142 9.14 2.93 7.94
N LEU A 143 8.77 4.01 7.25
CA LEU A 143 8.65 4.02 5.79
C LEU A 143 9.95 3.57 5.12
N ALA A 144 11.09 3.96 5.68
CA ALA A 144 12.43 3.58 5.18
C ALA A 144 12.73 2.08 5.28
N ARG A 145 12.05 1.35 6.18
CA ARG A 145 12.23 -0.11 6.35
C ARG A 145 11.37 -0.91 5.38
N VAL A 146 10.29 -0.31 4.89
CA VAL A 146 9.32 -0.94 3.98
C VAL A 146 9.62 -0.60 2.52
N MET A 147 10.21 0.58 2.25
CA MET A 147 10.76 0.95 0.94
C MET A 147 12.02 0.17 0.60
#